data_AF-A0A194V2A0-F1
#
_entry.id   AF-A0A194V2A0-F1
#
_cell.length_a   1.000
_cell.length_b   1.000
_cell.length_c   1.000
_cell.angle_alpha   90.00
_cell.angle_beta   90.00
_cell.angle_gamma   90.00
#
_symmetry.space_group_name_H-M   'P 1'
#
loop_
_entity.id
_entity.type
_entity.pdbx_description
1 polymer ?
#
loop_
_entity_poly.entity_id
_entity_poly.type
_entity_poly.pdbx_seq_one_letter_code
_entity_poly.pdbx_strand_id
1 'polypeptide(L)'
;MLIMHHTIALTLLAFILVIGGTGSFLHVQNHCSFSIYCIGTRSNNAIGNATGIVEVPAGSSWKNPWEAMDNDNGAALKCSPDKTVPDDNQYQLEVTLNGTSWLDLSIFNGEPFTGYERAAYFPGMGSKCRKLDCAPGQHTCEWCPKVGEASCDSPTYIICDTTVADAWMYLCSYDD
;
A
#
# COMPACT_ATOMS: atom_id res chain seq x y z
N MET A 1 15.77 -25.88 -61.49
CA MET A 1 14.30 -26.00 -61.28
C MET A 1 14.08 -25.94 -59.76
N LEU A 2 13.20 -25.06 -59.26
CA LEU A 2 12.99 -24.84 -57.83
C LEU A 2 12.04 -25.88 -57.19
N ILE A 3 12.42 -26.45 -56.03
CA ILE A 3 11.61 -26.91 -54.85
C ILE A 3 12.63 -27.04 -53.69
N MET A 4 12.64 -26.39 -52.51
CA MET A 4 11.82 -25.35 -51.83
C MET A 4 10.59 -25.82 -51.01
N HIS A 5 10.42 -25.26 -49.79
CA HIS A 5 9.33 -25.50 -48.77
C HIS A 5 9.53 -26.79 -47.94
N HIS A 6 9.36 -26.86 -46.60
CA HIS A 6 9.05 -25.86 -45.57
C HIS A 6 9.52 -26.31 -44.16
N THR A 7 10.13 -25.42 -43.38
CA THR A 7 10.20 -25.55 -41.91
C THR A 7 8.96 -24.91 -41.29
N ILE A 8 8.10 -25.73 -40.66
CA ILE A 8 6.93 -25.22 -39.93
C ILE A 8 7.39 -24.73 -38.56
N ALA A 9 7.51 -23.42 -38.40
CA ALA A 9 7.71 -22.80 -37.09
C ALA A 9 6.35 -22.68 -36.39
N LEU A 10 6.14 -23.43 -35.30
CA LEU A 10 4.95 -23.32 -34.46
C LEU A 10 5.11 -22.13 -33.50
N THR A 11 4.67 -20.95 -33.90
CA THR A 11 4.65 -19.76 -33.02
C THR A 11 3.47 -19.86 -32.05
N LEU A 12 3.70 -20.40 -30.85
CA LEU A 12 2.67 -20.47 -29.82
C LEU A 12 2.44 -19.08 -29.21
N LEU A 13 1.43 -18.36 -29.69
CA LEU A 13 1.10 -17.03 -29.18
C LEU A 13 0.34 -17.14 -27.86
N ALA A 14 1.05 -17.06 -26.73
CA ALA A 14 0.45 -17.03 -25.41
C ALA A 14 -0.30 -15.69 -25.21
N PHE A 15 -1.62 -15.71 -25.37
CA PHE A 15 -2.48 -14.62 -24.93
C PHE A 15 -2.47 -14.55 -23.40
N ILE A 16 -1.59 -13.73 -22.85
CA ILE A 16 -1.67 -13.30 -21.46
C ILE A 16 -2.91 -12.41 -21.36
N LEU A 17 -4.01 -12.99 -20.90
CA LEU A 17 -5.15 -12.23 -20.40
C LEU A 17 -4.71 -11.49 -19.15
N VAL A 18 -4.18 -10.27 -19.34
CA VAL A 18 -4.06 -9.28 -18.27
C VAL A 18 -5.49 -8.90 -17.90
N ILE A 19 -6.05 -9.64 -16.94
CA ILE A 19 -7.27 -9.24 -16.25
C ILE A 19 -6.89 -7.99 -15.46
N GLY A 20 -7.05 -6.82 -16.10
CA GLY A 20 -6.91 -5.54 -15.42
C GLY A 20 -7.95 -5.50 -14.31
N GLY A 21 -7.50 -5.67 -13.06
CA GLY A 21 -8.36 -5.49 -11.89
C GLY A 21 -8.90 -4.07 -11.90
N THR A 22 -10.22 -3.92 -11.93
CA THR A 22 -10.89 -2.62 -12.03
C THR A 22 -11.01 -1.90 -10.68
N GLY A 23 -10.08 -2.18 -9.75
CA GLY A 23 -10.18 -1.77 -8.35
C GLY A 23 -8.82 -1.44 -7.76
N SER A 24 -8.83 -0.57 -6.75
CA SER A 24 -7.64 -0.11 -6.05
C SER A 24 -7.47 -0.88 -4.75
N PHE A 25 -6.36 -1.60 -4.58
CA PHE A 25 -6.05 -2.34 -3.36
C PHE A 25 -4.85 -1.72 -2.62
N LEU A 26 -4.86 -1.86 -1.30
CA LEU A 26 -3.72 -1.49 -0.46
C LEU A 26 -2.82 -2.73 -0.30
N HIS A 27 -1.53 -2.53 -0.46
CA HIS A 27 -0.50 -3.55 -0.28
C HIS A 27 0.54 -3.08 0.73
N VAL A 28 1.11 -4.03 1.46
CA VAL A 28 2.32 -3.84 2.25
C VAL A 28 3.42 -4.75 1.73
N GLN A 29 4.63 -4.22 1.59
CA GLN A 29 5.85 -4.95 1.31
C GLN A 29 6.77 -4.85 2.54
N ASN A 30 7.05 -6.01 3.15
CA ASN A 30 7.89 -6.10 4.33
C ASN A 30 9.36 -6.37 3.92
N HIS A 31 10.22 -5.35 3.96
CA HIS A 31 11.67 -5.54 3.81
C HIS A 31 12.39 -5.68 5.17
N CYS A 32 11.66 -5.65 6.29
CA CYS A 32 12.24 -5.82 7.61
C CYS A 32 12.79 -7.25 7.75
N SER A 33 13.83 -7.42 8.58
CA SER A 33 14.42 -8.73 8.88
C SER A 33 13.55 -9.62 9.80
N PHE A 34 12.34 -9.17 10.12
CA PHE A 34 11.38 -9.79 11.02
C PHE A 34 9.97 -9.78 10.39
N SER A 35 9.10 -10.70 10.82
CA SER A 35 7.68 -10.68 10.44
C SER A 35 6.99 -9.43 11.00
N ILE A 36 6.17 -8.78 10.18
CA ILE A 36 5.19 -7.79 10.64
C ILE A 36 3.80 -8.43 10.66
N TYR A 37 2.87 -7.81 11.37
CA TYR A 37 1.50 -8.27 11.54
C TYR A 37 0.56 -7.14 11.17
N CYS A 38 -0.34 -7.39 10.22
CA CYS A 38 -1.16 -6.37 9.61
C CYS A 38 -2.66 -6.70 9.65
N ILE A 39 -3.47 -5.66 9.75
CA ILE A 39 -4.94 -5.69 9.62
C ILE A 39 -5.30 -4.81 8.43
N GLY A 40 -6.08 -5.37 7.49
CA GLY A 40 -6.67 -4.63 6.39
C GLY A 40 -8.08 -4.21 6.76
N THR A 41 -8.39 -2.92 6.64
CA THR A 41 -9.71 -2.37 6.96
C THR A 41 -10.31 -1.62 5.76
N ARG A 42 -11.63 -1.46 5.80
CA ARG A 42 -12.37 -0.60 4.87
C ARG A 42 -13.68 -0.13 5.47
N SER A 43 -13.91 1.17 5.48
CA SER A 43 -15.23 1.75 5.72
C SER A 43 -16.15 1.45 4.52
N ASN A 44 -17.32 0.90 4.80
CA ASN A 44 -18.42 0.71 3.83
C ASN A 44 -19.76 1.23 4.36
N ASN A 45 -19.78 1.69 5.61
CA ASN A 45 -20.85 2.38 6.35
C ASN A 45 -20.27 2.75 7.73
N ALA A 46 -21.09 3.18 8.69
CA ALA A 46 -20.66 3.53 10.04
C ALA A 46 -19.93 2.41 10.83
N ILE A 47 -20.04 1.14 10.40
CA ILE A 47 -19.29 0.00 10.91
C ILE A 47 -18.46 -0.56 9.76
N GLY A 48 -17.16 -0.23 9.75
CA GLY A 48 -16.21 -0.73 8.74
C GLY A 48 -15.92 -2.23 8.87
N ASN A 49 -15.39 -2.82 7.81
CA ASN A 49 -14.87 -4.19 7.83
C ASN A 49 -13.39 -4.18 8.22
N ALA A 50 -12.94 -5.26 8.87
CA ALA A 50 -11.54 -5.56 9.13
C ALA A 50 -11.25 -7.02 8.80
N THR A 51 -10.01 -7.33 8.40
CA THR A 51 -9.50 -8.71 8.41
C THR A 51 -9.19 -9.15 9.85
N GLY A 52 -8.90 -10.44 10.03
CA GLY A 52 -8.08 -10.85 11.16
C GLY A 52 -6.64 -10.34 11.00
N ILE A 53 -5.82 -10.51 12.04
CA ILE A 53 -4.38 -10.22 11.97
C ILE A 53 -3.71 -11.21 11.01
N VAL A 54 -3.00 -10.68 10.02
CA VAL A 54 -2.22 -11.44 9.03
C VAL A 54 -0.74 -11.24 9.30
N GLU A 55 0.00 -12.33 9.43
CA GLU A 55 1.47 -12.29 9.45
C GLU A 55 2.00 -12.09 8.02
N VAL A 56 2.89 -11.11 7.85
CA VAL A 56 3.63 -10.83 6.62
C VAL A 56 5.11 -11.09 6.93
N PRO A 57 5.65 -12.26 6.55
CA PRO A 57 7.04 -12.63 6.83
C PRO A 57 8.05 -11.65 6.22
N ALA A 58 9.28 -11.68 6.74
CA ALA A 58 10.41 -10.93 6.16
C ALA A 58 10.55 -11.20 4.65
N GLY A 59 10.72 -10.13 3.86
CA GLY A 59 10.81 -10.18 2.39
C GLY A 59 9.49 -10.42 1.65
N SER A 60 8.37 -10.64 2.35
CA SER A 60 7.06 -10.93 1.74
C SER A 60 6.19 -9.69 1.61
N SER A 61 5.19 -9.75 0.71
CA SER A 61 4.11 -8.77 0.63
C SER A 61 2.76 -9.38 0.96
N TRP A 62 1.82 -8.50 1.32
CA TRP A 62 0.42 -8.85 1.50
C TRP A 62 -0.50 -7.77 0.92
N LYS A 63 -1.58 -8.21 0.30
CA LYS A 63 -2.64 -7.36 -0.25
C LYS A 63 -3.87 -7.40 0.65
N ASN A 64 -4.37 -6.24 1.05
CA ASN A 64 -5.67 -6.09 1.69
C ASN A 64 -6.75 -6.69 0.77
N PRO A 65 -7.57 -7.68 1.20
CA PRO A 65 -8.65 -8.21 0.36
C PRO A 65 -9.78 -7.20 0.14
N TRP A 66 -9.84 -6.12 0.93
CA TRP A 66 -10.82 -5.06 0.80
C TRP A 66 -10.33 -3.98 -0.18
N GLU A 67 -10.99 -3.91 -1.34
CA GLU A 67 -10.82 -2.86 -2.35
C GLU A 67 -11.22 -1.48 -1.80
N ALA A 68 -10.35 -0.48 -1.93
CA ALA A 68 -10.68 0.93 -1.72
C ALA A 68 -11.70 1.37 -2.79
N MET A 69 -12.86 1.84 -2.36
CA MET A 69 -13.98 2.17 -3.25
C MET A 69 -14.03 3.67 -3.49
N ASP A 70 -14.32 4.07 -4.73
CA ASP A 70 -14.59 5.47 -5.12
C ASP A 70 -15.96 5.94 -4.62
N ASN A 71 -16.05 6.17 -3.31
CA ASN A 71 -17.29 6.53 -2.62
C ASN A 71 -17.07 7.31 -1.31
N ASP A 72 -15.96 8.06 -1.20
CA ASP A 72 -15.61 8.91 -0.05
C ASP A 72 -15.35 8.15 1.27
N ASN A 73 -15.26 6.82 1.24
CA ASN A 73 -14.92 6.00 2.40
C ASN A 73 -13.46 5.53 2.36
N GLY A 74 -12.78 5.67 3.50
CA GLY A 74 -11.39 5.22 3.65
C GLY A 74 -11.22 3.70 3.70
N ALA A 75 -10.10 3.23 3.15
CA ALA A 75 -9.51 1.92 3.41
C ALA A 75 -8.12 2.10 4.02
N ALA A 76 -7.71 1.20 4.91
CA ALA A 76 -6.40 1.28 5.55
C ALA A 76 -5.70 -0.09 5.67
N LEU A 77 -4.38 -0.05 5.74
CA LEU A 77 -3.52 -1.13 6.21
C LEU A 77 -2.86 -0.67 7.51
N LYS A 78 -3.14 -1.35 8.61
CA LYS A 78 -2.56 -1.08 9.93
C LYS A 78 -1.57 -2.20 10.27
N CYS A 79 -0.30 -1.89 10.49
CA CYS A 79 0.77 -2.87 10.69
C CYS A 79 1.58 -2.62 11.96
N SER A 80 2.03 -3.70 12.60
CA SER A 80 2.85 -3.67 13.82
C SER A 80 3.90 -4.79 13.78
N PRO A 81 5.07 -4.65 14.44
CA PRO A 81 5.95 -5.78 14.75
C PRO A 81 5.36 -6.71 15.83
N ASP A 82 4.36 -6.25 16.59
CA ASP A 82 3.69 -7.06 17.61
C ASP A 82 2.56 -7.90 16.98
N LYS A 83 2.55 -9.20 17.29
CA LYS A 83 1.54 -10.17 16.82
C LYS A 83 0.11 -9.88 17.30
N THR A 84 -0.04 -9.10 18.37
CA THR A 84 -1.33 -8.66 18.88
C THR A 84 -1.87 -7.41 18.17
N VAL A 85 -1.01 -6.69 17.43
CA VAL A 85 -1.34 -5.45 16.71
C VAL A 85 -2.13 -4.46 17.60
N PRO A 86 -1.61 -4.07 18.78
CA PRO A 86 -2.35 -3.29 19.76
C PRO A 86 -2.61 -1.86 19.25
N ASP A 87 -3.77 -1.28 19.58
CA ASP A 87 -4.28 -0.02 18.99
C ASP A 87 -3.41 1.23 19.23
N ASP A 88 -2.39 1.14 20.08
CA ASP A 88 -1.41 2.18 20.39
C ASP A 88 -0.01 1.91 19.79
N ASN A 89 0.15 0.86 18.98
CA ASN A 89 1.40 0.54 18.28
C ASN A 89 1.17 0.04 16.83
N GLN A 90 0.40 0.78 16.03
CA GLN A 90 0.08 0.48 14.63
C GLN A 90 0.52 1.63 13.71
N TYR A 91 1.36 1.32 12.73
CA TYR A 91 1.67 2.21 11.62
C TYR A 91 0.68 2.00 10.48
N GLN A 92 0.26 3.08 9.81
CA GLN A 92 -0.88 3.04 8.91
C GLN A 92 -0.54 3.55 7.52
N LEU A 93 -1.03 2.84 6.51
CA LEU A 93 -1.27 3.36 5.16
C LEU A 93 -2.77 3.59 5.03
N GLU A 94 -3.20 4.80 4.72
CA GLU A 94 -4.60 5.17 4.60
C GLU A 94 -4.88 5.69 3.18
N VAL A 95 -6.01 5.30 2.58
CA VAL A 95 -6.43 5.72 1.24
C VAL A 95 -7.92 6.04 1.23
N THR A 96 -8.29 7.20 0.69
CA THR A 96 -9.69 7.58 0.43
C THR A 96 -9.86 7.97 -1.04
N LEU A 97 -10.92 7.50 -1.68
CA LEU A 97 -11.20 7.75 -3.10
C LEU A 97 -12.52 8.54 -3.27
N ASN A 98 -12.47 9.67 -3.97
CA ASN A 98 -13.64 10.47 -4.34
C ASN A 98 -13.35 11.25 -5.64
N GLY A 99 -13.42 10.57 -6.79
CA GLY A 99 -12.97 11.07 -8.10
C GLY A 99 -11.45 11.24 -8.24
N THR A 100 -10.71 11.19 -7.14
CA THR A 100 -9.25 11.26 -7.02
C THR A 100 -8.81 10.45 -5.80
N SER A 101 -7.58 9.96 -5.81
CA SER A 101 -6.98 9.23 -4.69
C SER A 101 -6.28 10.18 -3.71
N TRP A 102 -6.66 10.08 -2.44
CA TRP A 102 -5.94 10.63 -1.31
C TRP A 102 -5.19 9.49 -0.63
N LEU A 103 -3.88 9.65 -0.41
CA LEU A 103 -3.03 8.65 0.23
C LEU A 103 -2.14 9.30 1.29
N ASP A 104 -2.07 8.70 2.48
CA ASP A 104 -1.16 9.10 3.53
C ASP A 104 -0.53 7.91 4.27
N LEU A 105 0.58 8.21 4.96
CA LEU A 105 1.13 7.37 6.01
C LEU A 105 0.83 8.04 7.35
N SER A 106 0.49 7.29 8.38
CA SER A 106 -0.07 7.84 9.62
C SER A 106 0.46 7.10 10.85
N ILE A 107 1.04 7.87 11.79
CA ILE A 107 1.48 7.37 13.12
C ILE A 107 0.47 7.66 14.22
N PHE A 108 -0.77 8.03 13.88
CA PHE A 108 -1.81 8.35 14.86
C PHE A 108 -2.01 7.23 15.89
N ASN A 109 -2.01 5.98 15.43
CA ASN A 109 -2.11 4.77 16.26
C ASN A 109 -0.76 4.19 16.71
N GLY A 110 0.36 4.91 16.56
CA GLY A 110 1.69 4.47 17.00
C GLY A 110 2.75 4.54 15.91
N GLU A 111 4.02 4.47 16.31
CA GLU A 111 5.17 4.72 15.44
C GLU A 111 6.21 3.56 15.37
N PRO A 112 5.79 2.27 15.34
CA PRO A 112 6.71 1.13 15.51
C PRO A 112 7.87 1.04 14.51
N PHE A 113 7.76 1.73 13.37
CA PHE A 113 8.75 1.70 12.30
C PHE A 113 9.61 2.96 12.18
N THR A 114 9.51 3.96 13.08
CA THR A 114 10.27 5.23 13.00
C THR A 114 11.79 5.03 12.85
N GLY A 115 12.35 3.98 13.47
CA GLY A 115 13.78 3.65 13.38
C GLY A 115 14.26 3.12 12.02
N TYR A 116 13.36 2.88 11.07
CA TYR A 116 13.65 2.31 9.75
C TYR A 116 13.38 3.33 8.63
N GLU A 117 13.32 2.90 7.37
CA GLU A 117 12.68 3.72 6.33
C GLU A 117 11.23 3.29 6.14
N ARG A 118 10.37 4.25 5.79
CA ARG A 118 8.95 4.07 5.51
C ARG A 118 8.61 4.83 4.22
N ALA A 119 7.89 4.18 3.31
CA ALA A 119 7.48 4.83 2.07
C ALA A 119 6.09 4.39 1.62
N ALA A 120 5.37 5.27 0.91
CA ALA A 120 4.13 4.92 0.24
C ALA A 120 3.88 5.69 -1.06
N TYR A 121 3.35 4.99 -2.06
CA TYR A 121 3.05 5.55 -3.38
C TYR A 121 2.14 4.62 -4.20
N PHE A 122 1.78 5.06 -5.40
CA PHE A 122 1.03 4.28 -6.39
C PHE A 122 1.99 3.84 -7.53
N PRO A 123 2.56 2.62 -7.52
CA PRO A 123 3.59 2.24 -8.50
C PRO A 123 3.11 2.34 -9.95
N GLY A 124 1.85 1.98 -10.22
CA GLY A 124 1.23 2.07 -11.55
C GLY A 124 1.10 3.50 -12.11
N MET A 125 1.24 4.54 -11.27
CA MET A 125 1.20 5.93 -11.69
C MET A 125 2.59 6.49 -12.07
N GLY A 126 3.67 5.84 -11.62
CA GLY A 126 5.03 6.32 -11.79
C GLY A 126 5.20 7.77 -11.34
N SER A 127 5.92 8.58 -12.11
CA SER A 127 6.16 10.00 -11.80
C SER A 127 4.94 10.93 -11.91
N LYS A 128 3.75 10.42 -12.27
CA LYS A 128 2.52 11.23 -12.30
C LYS A 128 2.01 11.59 -10.90
N CYS A 129 2.35 10.78 -9.89
CA CYS A 129 1.98 11.01 -8.51
C CYS A 129 3.21 10.97 -7.61
N ARG A 130 3.19 11.78 -6.55
CA ARG A 130 4.31 11.93 -5.61
C ARG A 130 4.51 10.64 -4.80
N LYS A 131 5.72 10.44 -4.25
CA LYS A 131 6.04 9.42 -3.23
C LYS A 131 6.04 10.05 -1.83
N LEU A 132 5.52 9.33 -0.84
CA LEU A 132 5.79 9.55 0.58
C LEU A 132 7.04 8.75 0.94
N ASP A 133 8.00 9.40 1.59
CA ASP A 133 9.33 8.85 1.88
C ASP A 133 9.85 9.46 3.19
N CYS A 134 10.08 8.62 4.18
CA CYS A 134 10.65 8.98 5.47
C CYS A 134 11.89 8.14 5.73
N ALA A 135 13.05 8.81 5.80
CA ALA A 135 14.27 8.23 6.33
C ALA A 135 14.14 7.83 7.82
N PRO A 136 15.08 7.01 8.35
CA PRO A 136 15.20 6.72 9.78
C PRO A 136 15.15 7.96 10.68
N GLY A 137 14.23 7.93 11.65
CA GLY A 137 14.01 9.01 12.62
C GLY A 137 13.33 10.26 12.06
N GLN A 138 12.76 10.24 10.85
CA GLN A 138 12.06 11.36 10.24
C GLN A 138 10.54 11.12 10.13
N HIS A 139 9.76 12.18 10.36
CA HIS A 139 8.28 12.16 10.25
C HIS A 139 7.76 12.99 9.06
N THR A 140 8.64 13.33 8.11
CA THR A 140 8.36 14.27 7.02
C THR A 140 7.30 13.82 6.03
N CYS A 141 7.02 12.51 5.98
CA CYS A 141 6.06 11.87 5.09
C CYS A 141 4.78 11.41 5.80
N GLU A 142 4.68 11.66 7.11
CA GLU A 142 3.61 11.15 7.97
C GLU A 142 2.59 12.23 8.29
N TRP A 143 1.33 11.82 8.36
CA TRP A 143 0.27 12.54 9.06
C TRP A 143 0.47 12.36 10.56
N CYS A 144 0.23 13.44 11.31
CA CYS A 144 0.39 13.50 12.76
C CYS A 144 1.82 13.16 13.23
N PRO A 145 2.82 14.04 13.05
CA PRO A 145 4.23 13.78 13.39
C PRO A 145 4.53 13.60 14.90
N LYS A 146 3.49 13.43 15.72
CA LYS A 146 3.54 12.85 17.06
C LYS A 146 2.34 11.91 17.23
N VAL A 147 2.59 10.75 17.85
CA VAL A 147 1.59 9.72 18.10
C VAL A 147 0.40 10.24 18.93
N GLY A 148 -0.81 9.85 18.57
CA GLY A 148 -2.04 10.11 19.33
C GLY A 148 -2.60 11.54 19.26
N GLU A 149 -1.96 12.48 18.54
CA GLU A 149 -2.53 13.82 18.35
C GLU A 149 -3.71 13.77 17.38
N ALA A 150 -4.92 14.14 17.84
CA ALA A 150 -6.14 14.17 17.02
C ALA A 150 -6.28 15.44 16.14
N SER A 151 -5.32 16.37 16.25
CA SER A 151 -5.20 17.58 15.44
C SER A 151 -3.74 17.71 15.07
N CYS A 152 -3.46 17.70 13.78
CA CYS A 152 -2.12 17.50 13.26
C CYS A 152 -1.72 18.67 12.36
N ASP A 153 -0.43 19.04 12.36
CA ASP A 153 0.12 19.96 11.37
C ASP A 153 -0.20 19.45 9.96
N SER A 154 -0.51 20.35 9.02
CA SER A 154 -1.05 19.99 7.70
C SER A 154 -0.28 18.82 7.06
N PRO A 155 -1.01 17.78 6.61
CA PRO A 155 -0.44 16.48 6.30
C PRO A 155 0.50 16.54 5.10
N THR A 156 1.48 15.65 5.13
CA THR A 156 2.15 15.22 3.91
C THR A 156 1.33 14.09 3.24
N TYR A 157 0.09 14.35 2.79
CA TYR A 157 -0.65 13.41 1.94
C TYR A 157 -0.28 13.56 0.45
N ILE A 158 -0.60 12.55 -0.37
CA ILE A 158 -0.61 12.65 -1.83
C ILE A 158 -2.06 12.76 -2.28
N ILE A 159 -2.34 13.76 -3.13
CA ILE A 159 -3.52 13.73 -4.02
C ILE A 159 -3.01 13.25 -5.39
N CYS A 160 -3.69 12.27 -5.97
CA CYS A 160 -3.31 11.61 -7.21
C CYS A 160 -4.54 11.46 -8.12
N ASP A 161 -4.45 11.96 -9.37
CA ASP A 161 -5.54 11.93 -10.35
C ASP A 161 -5.74 10.53 -10.93
N THR A 162 -6.31 9.66 -10.11
CA THR A 162 -6.71 8.28 -10.39
C THR A 162 -7.74 7.83 -9.36
N THR A 163 -8.51 6.81 -9.69
CA THR A 163 -9.32 6.02 -8.75
C THR A 163 -9.07 4.51 -8.93
N VAL A 164 -8.15 4.14 -9.83
CA VAL A 164 -7.81 2.77 -10.21
C VAL A 164 -6.28 2.63 -10.20
N ALA A 165 -5.71 2.55 -9.00
CA ALA A 165 -4.29 2.30 -8.79
C ALA A 165 -4.07 1.63 -7.43
N ASP A 166 -3.30 0.55 -7.41
CA ASP A 166 -2.88 -0.09 -6.17
C ASP A 166 -1.94 0.83 -5.39
N ALA A 167 -2.26 1.04 -4.11
CA ALA A 167 -1.46 1.78 -3.15
C ALA A 167 -0.52 0.81 -2.44
N TRP A 168 0.76 1.18 -2.32
CA TRP A 168 1.77 0.34 -1.69
C TRP A 168 2.44 1.06 -0.53
N MET A 169 2.59 0.37 0.60
CA MET A 169 3.43 0.75 1.72
C MET A 169 4.65 -0.16 1.78
N TYR A 170 5.83 0.44 1.89
CA TYR A 170 7.11 -0.24 2.01
C TYR A 170 7.69 0.06 3.39
N LEU A 171 8.07 -0.99 4.11
CA LEU A 171 8.63 -0.90 5.47
C LEU A 171 10.03 -1.50 5.49
N CYS A 172 10.97 -0.76 6.08
CA CYS A 172 12.38 -1.11 6.25
C CYS A 172 13.22 -1.21 4.95
N SER A 173 12.95 -0.42 3.91
CA SER A 173 13.66 -0.51 2.61
C SER A 173 14.22 0.80 2.06
N TYR A 174 15.54 0.89 1.89
CA TYR A 174 16.13 1.43 0.65
C TYR A 174 16.59 0.23 -0.18
N ASP A 175 15.98 0.04 -1.35
CA ASP A 175 16.61 -0.29 -2.64
C ASP A 175 15.51 -0.74 -3.65
N ASP A 176 15.50 -0.09 -4.81
CA ASP A 176 15.00 -0.61 -6.11
C ASP A 176 16.19 -1.14 -6.91
#